data_AF-A0A4Y7UBZ8-F1
#
_entry.id   AF-A0A4Y7UBZ8-F1
#
_cell.length_a   1.000
_cell.length_b   1.000
_cell.length_c   1.000
_cell.angle_alpha   90.00
_cell.angle_beta   90.00
_cell.angle_gamma   90.00
#
_symmetry.space_group_name_H-M   'P 1'
#
loop_
_entity.id
_entity.type
_entity.pdbx_description
1 polymer ?
#
loop_
_entity_poly.entity_id
_entity_poly.type
_entity_poly.pdbx_seq_one_letter_code
_entity_poly.pdbx_strand_id
1 'polypeptide(L)'
;MKLFFHKIANWEYWPFQVVYIPIYFLWAYYAIKARSIFFFNASNPRIKNGGFIMESKKQIYDLIPRKYYPKTILIPKNTDLKKIVQQVIEKQIYFPLIAKPDIGLRGSGVKKIHTVSELQRYMEKANFDFLLQDLIPYKNEVGIFYVRHPNEKEGRITGIVSKEFLTVVGDGASTIEVLIHKTPRFQLQLDALQEEYGDLLNKILADGEVFNLVPFGNHARGAKFLDGSHWITPKLTQTINQICAQIPEFYFGRFDIMYDSFEALERGEDFQIVELNGAASEPTHIYDPKHSIWFAWKELARHITYMYEISVANHKRGFPYLDYKAGMHEYRLHQVQNNKILNF
;
A
#
# COMPACT_ATOMS: atom_id res chain seq x y z
N MET A 1 30.76 2.31 2.49
CA MET A 1 31.00 2.01 3.92
C MET A 1 29.99 2.69 4.85
N LYS A 2 29.81 4.03 4.84
CA LYS A 2 28.84 4.73 5.72
C LYS A 2 27.38 4.26 5.58
N LEU A 3 26.88 4.06 4.35
CA LEU A 3 25.49 3.60 4.11
C LEU A 3 25.23 2.16 4.56
N PHE A 4 26.23 1.29 4.45
CA PHE A 4 26.11 -0.11 4.88
C PHE A 4 25.90 -0.19 6.40
N PHE A 5 26.71 0.53 7.17
CA PHE A 5 26.53 0.64 8.62
C PHE A 5 25.20 1.31 8.99
N HIS A 6 24.77 2.31 8.22
CA HIS A 6 23.45 2.92 8.41
C HIS A 6 22.32 1.89 8.27
N LYS A 7 22.36 1.02 7.25
CA LYS A 7 21.38 -0.07 7.07
C LYS A 7 21.40 -1.10 8.21
N ILE A 8 22.56 -1.42 8.75
CA ILE A 8 22.66 -2.37 9.87
C ILE A 8 22.14 -1.74 11.17
N ALA A 9 22.50 -0.49 11.45
CA ALA A 9 22.12 0.18 12.70
C ALA A 9 20.63 0.56 12.75
N ASN A 10 19.96 0.73 11.61
CA ASN A 10 18.56 1.12 11.52
C ASN A 10 17.74 -0.05 11.00
N TRP A 11 17.04 -0.74 11.90
CA TRP A 11 16.33 -1.99 11.61
C TRP A 11 15.21 -1.84 10.58
N GLU A 12 14.69 -0.63 10.38
CA GLU A 12 13.71 -0.34 9.32
C GLU A 12 14.20 -0.73 7.91
N TYR A 13 15.52 -0.76 7.69
CA TYR A 13 16.10 -1.19 6.41
C TYR A 13 16.46 -2.67 6.36
N TRP A 14 16.23 -3.42 7.44
CA TRP A 14 16.55 -4.84 7.47
C TRP A 14 15.65 -5.62 6.49
N PRO A 15 16.17 -6.69 5.88
CA PRO A 15 15.36 -7.52 5.00
C PRO A 15 14.13 -8.05 5.74
N PHE A 16 12.97 -8.00 5.08
CA PHE A 16 11.69 -8.49 5.61
C PHE A 16 11.81 -9.90 6.20
N GLN A 17 12.54 -10.79 5.52
CA GLN A 17 12.74 -12.17 5.93
C GLN A 17 13.41 -12.28 7.31
N VAL A 18 14.31 -11.35 7.65
CA VAL A 18 15.00 -11.30 8.95
C VAL A 18 14.08 -10.77 10.04
N VAL A 19 13.37 -9.67 9.75
CA VAL A 19 12.41 -9.08 10.69
C VAL A 19 11.30 -10.07 11.06
N TYR A 20 10.87 -10.91 10.12
CA TYR A 20 9.74 -11.83 10.31
C TYR A 20 10.08 -13.17 10.98
N ILE A 21 11.35 -13.47 11.29
CA ILE A 21 11.75 -14.76 11.89
C ILE A 21 10.89 -15.12 13.12
N PRO A 22 10.71 -14.23 14.13
CA PRO A 22 9.87 -14.55 15.29
C PRO A 22 8.40 -14.76 14.92
N ILE A 23 7.92 -14.03 13.91
CA ILE A 23 6.53 -14.06 13.47
C ILE A 23 6.18 -15.35 12.76
N TYR A 24 7.13 -15.99 12.07
CA TYR A 24 6.92 -17.31 11.47
C TYR A 24 6.61 -18.39 12.51
N PHE A 25 7.23 -18.35 13.70
CA PHE A 25 6.91 -19.28 14.78
C PHE A 25 5.48 -19.05 15.31
N LEU A 26 5.08 -17.79 15.47
CA LEU A 26 3.71 -17.45 15.87
C LEU A 26 2.68 -17.90 14.81
N TRP A 27 2.99 -17.69 13.54
CA TRP A 27 2.15 -18.18 12.45
C TRP A 27 2.01 -19.70 12.46
N ALA A 28 3.10 -20.44 12.66
CA ALA A 28 3.09 -21.89 12.76
C ALA A 28 2.22 -22.37 13.93
N TYR A 29 2.32 -21.71 15.09
CA TYR A 29 1.46 -21.96 16.24
C TYR A 29 -0.03 -21.78 15.91
N TYR A 30 -0.40 -20.67 15.27
CA TYR A 30 -1.79 -20.43 14.86
C TYR A 30 -2.27 -21.35 13.74
N ALA A 31 -1.40 -21.73 12.81
CA ALA A 31 -1.72 -22.68 11.77
C ALA A 31 -2.07 -24.07 12.35
N ILE A 32 -1.32 -24.53 13.36
CA ILE A 32 -1.62 -25.76 14.10
C ILE A 32 -2.97 -25.65 14.80
N LYS A 33 -3.21 -24.54 15.52
CA LYS A 33 -4.48 -24.33 16.23
C LYS A 33 -5.69 -24.23 15.28
N ALA A 34 -5.54 -23.55 14.14
CA ALA A 34 -6.57 -23.44 13.11
C ALA A 34 -6.73 -24.71 12.27
N ARG A 35 -5.74 -25.62 12.32
CA ARG A 35 -5.61 -26.77 11.40
C ARG A 35 -5.58 -26.35 9.93
N SER A 36 -5.06 -25.15 9.65
CA SER A 36 -4.85 -24.63 8.30
C SER A 36 -3.75 -23.58 8.33
N ILE A 37 -2.76 -23.70 7.44
CA ILE A 37 -1.76 -22.65 7.23
C ILE A 37 -2.34 -21.41 6.51
N PHE A 38 -3.52 -21.55 5.91
CA PHE A 38 -4.22 -20.51 5.15
C PHE A 38 -5.36 -19.88 5.95
N PHE A 39 -5.35 -19.98 7.29
CA PHE A 39 -6.43 -19.45 8.15
C PHE A 39 -6.77 -17.98 7.84
N PHE A 40 -5.77 -17.18 7.45
CA PHE A 40 -5.90 -15.76 7.12
C PHE A 40 -6.99 -15.45 6.10
N ASN A 41 -7.35 -16.40 5.21
CA ASN A 41 -8.32 -16.13 4.14
C ASN A 41 -9.71 -15.79 4.72
N ALA A 42 -10.02 -16.33 5.90
CA ALA A 42 -11.27 -16.09 6.58
C ALA A 42 -11.28 -14.77 7.36
N SER A 43 -10.19 -14.01 7.42
CA SER A 43 -10.16 -12.70 8.10
C SER A 43 -11.05 -11.67 7.40
N ASN A 44 -11.12 -11.68 6.06
CA ASN A 44 -12.01 -10.84 5.27
C ASN A 44 -12.76 -11.69 4.22
N PRO A 45 -13.85 -12.39 4.60
CA PRO A 45 -14.48 -13.42 3.76
C PRO A 45 -14.93 -13.01 2.35
N ARG A 46 -15.18 -11.72 2.11
CA ARG A 46 -15.61 -11.20 0.79
C ARG A 46 -14.47 -10.64 -0.05
N ILE A 47 -13.25 -10.62 0.48
CA ILE A 47 -12.04 -10.28 -0.27
C ILE A 47 -11.34 -11.59 -0.67
N LYS A 48 -10.91 -11.69 -1.93
CA LYS A 48 -10.24 -12.89 -2.44
C LYS A 48 -9.03 -13.24 -1.55
N ASN A 49 -9.01 -14.49 -1.06
CA ASN A 49 -7.99 -15.00 -0.13
C ASN A 49 -7.77 -14.11 1.11
N GLY A 50 -8.83 -13.42 1.59
CA GLY A 50 -8.76 -12.47 2.69
C GLY A 50 -7.95 -11.21 2.41
N GLY A 51 -7.47 -11.03 1.18
CA GLY A 51 -6.54 -9.97 0.80
C GLY A 51 -5.07 -10.27 1.10
N PHE A 52 -4.68 -11.55 1.17
CA PHE A 52 -3.28 -11.93 1.40
C PHE A 52 -2.49 -12.22 0.11
N ILE A 53 -3.12 -12.94 -0.83
CA ILE A 53 -2.53 -13.35 -2.11
C ILE A 53 -3.57 -13.21 -3.22
N MET A 54 -3.10 -12.92 -4.44
CA MET A 54 -3.96 -12.73 -5.63
C MET A 54 -5.06 -11.68 -5.40
N GLU A 55 -4.75 -10.64 -4.64
CA GLU A 55 -5.67 -9.55 -4.31
C GLU A 55 -5.81 -8.58 -5.49
N SER A 56 -7.00 -8.53 -6.10
CA SER A 56 -7.34 -7.57 -7.17
C SER A 56 -7.80 -6.25 -6.56
N LYS A 57 -7.08 -5.16 -6.84
CA LYS A 57 -7.45 -3.81 -6.43
C LYS A 57 -8.82 -3.41 -6.97
N LYS A 58 -9.14 -3.78 -8.21
CA LYS A 58 -10.46 -3.50 -8.79
C LYS A 58 -11.58 -4.19 -8.03
N GLN A 59 -11.41 -5.47 -7.71
CA GLN A 59 -12.43 -6.22 -6.96
C GLN A 59 -12.65 -5.60 -5.57
N ILE A 60 -11.61 -5.10 -4.92
CA ILE A 60 -11.73 -4.40 -3.64
C ILE A 60 -12.45 -3.05 -3.80
N TYR A 61 -12.09 -2.25 -4.80
CA TYR A 61 -12.79 -0.99 -5.06
C TYR A 61 -14.29 -1.20 -5.30
N ASP A 62 -14.68 -2.31 -5.93
CA ASP A 62 -16.08 -2.63 -6.18
C ASP A 62 -16.85 -2.99 -4.90
N LEU A 63 -16.16 -3.28 -3.79
CA LEU A 63 -16.77 -3.46 -2.46
C LEU A 63 -16.90 -2.15 -1.69
N ILE A 64 -16.17 -1.10 -2.06
CA ILE A 64 -16.16 0.19 -1.37
C ILE A 64 -17.23 1.09 -1.99
N PRO A 65 -17.98 1.87 -1.20
CA PRO A 65 -18.88 2.88 -1.76
C PRO A 65 -18.14 3.87 -2.68
N ARG A 66 -18.69 4.10 -3.88
CA ARG A 66 -18.05 4.84 -4.98
C ARG A 66 -17.50 6.21 -4.59
N LYS A 67 -18.13 6.89 -3.64
CA LYS A 67 -17.73 8.22 -3.16
C LYS A 67 -16.35 8.25 -2.49
N TYR A 68 -15.85 7.11 -1.99
CA TYR A 68 -14.63 7.06 -1.18
C TYR A 68 -13.36 6.81 -1.99
N TYR A 69 -13.39 6.56 -3.30
CA TYR A 69 -12.18 6.29 -4.09
C TYR A 69 -12.22 7.00 -5.45
N PRO A 70 -11.08 7.28 -6.09
CA PRO A 70 -11.04 7.94 -7.42
C PRO A 70 -11.70 7.11 -8.52
N LYS A 71 -12.16 7.72 -9.62
CA LYS A 71 -12.70 6.95 -10.76
C LYS A 71 -11.62 6.00 -11.25
N THR A 72 -12.00 4.75 -11.47
CA THR A 72 -11.06 3.67 -11.74
C THR A 72 -11.66 2.72 -12.77
N ILE A 73 -10.88 2.39 -13.80
CA ILE A 73 -11.22 1.36 -14.78
C ILE A 73 -10.15 0.27 -14.81
N LEU A 74 -10.57 -0.98 -14.99
CA LEU A 74 -9.69 -2.12 -15.21
C LEU A 74 -9.46 -2.29 -16.71
N ILE A 75 -8.20 -2.36 -17.10
CA ILE A 75 -7.74 -2.61 -18.46
C ILE A 75 -7.12 -4.01 -18.50
N PRO A 76 -7.79 -4.98 -19.16
CA PRO A 76 -7.19 -6.27 -19.42
C PRO A 76 -5.93 -6.12 -20.26
N LYS A 77 -4.93 -6.97 -20.02
CA LYS A 77 -3.73 -7.04 -20.86
C LYS A 77 -4.10 -7.20 -22.34
N ASN A 78 -3.27 -6.66 -23.22
CA ASN A 78 -3.47 -6.69 -24.67
C ASN A 78 -4.74 -5.94 -25.17
N THR A 79 -5.36 -5.09 -24.35
CA THR A 79 -6.44 -4.22 -24.82
C THR A 79 -5.86 -3.15 -25.76
N ASP A 80 -6.54 -2.92 -26.89
CA ASP A 80 -6.15 -1.90 -27.88
C ASP A 80 -6.19 -0.46 -27.31
N LEU A 81 -5.20 0.36 -27.67
CA LEU A 81 -5.05 1.73 -27.18
C LEU A 81 -6.29 2.59 -27.49
N LYS A 82 -6.89 2.46 -28.68
CA LYS A 82 -8.07 3.26 -29.04
C LYS A 82 -9.25 2.90 -28.13
N LYS A 83 -9.44 1.61 -27.83
CA LYS A 83 -10.47 1.16 -26.87
C LYS A 83 -10.22 1.67 -25.46
N ILE A 84 -8.97 1.77 -25.03
CA ILE A 84 -8.61 2.31 -23.71
C ILE A 84 -8.91 3.81 -23.66
N VAL A 85 -8.46 4.58 -24.67
CA VAL A 85 -8.71 6.03 -24.75
C VAL A 85 -10.22 6.31 -24.78
N GLN A 86 -10.98 5.53 -25.56
CA GLN A 86 -12.44 5.60 -25.57
C GLN A 86 -13.03 5.41 -24.15
N GLN A 87 -12.62 4.37 -23.43
CA GLN A 87 -13.07 4.12 -22.06
C GLN A 87 -12.68 5.24 -21.08
N VAL A 88 -11.48 5.80 -21.20
CA VAL A 88 -11.00 6.93 -20.38
C VAL A 88 -11.90 8.15 -20.57
N ILE A 89 -12.28 8.46 -21.82
CA ILE A 89 -13.20 9.56 -22.15
C ILE A 89 -14.60 9.28 -21.61
N GLU A 90 -15.15 8.10 -21.90
CA GLU A 90 -16.51 7.70 -21.46
C GLU A 90 -16.67 7.71 -19.94
N LYS A 91 -15.60 7.31 -19.22
CA LYS A 91 -15.58 7.31 -17.75
C LYS A 91 -15.12 8.64 -17.17
N GLN A 92 -14.81 9.64 -18.01
CA GLN A 92 -14.39 10.97 -17.61
C GLN A 92 -13.21 10.90 -16.62
N ILE A 93 -12.18 10.14 -17.00
CA ILE A 93 -10.88 10.11 -16.34
C ILE A 93 -9.96 11.03 -17.12
N TYR A 94 -9.27 11.94 -16.42
CA TYR A 94 -8.50 13.01 -17.06
C TYR A 94 -7.00 12.87 -16.81
N PHE A 95 -6.20 13.30 -17.78
CA PHE A 95 -4.76 13.44 -17.59
C PHE A 95 -4.44 14.66 -16.68
N PRO A 96 -3.40 14.57 -15.83
CA PRO A 96 -2.62 13.38 -15.57
C PRO A 96 -3.42 12.34 -14.76
N LEU A 97 -3.26 11.06 -15.11
CA LEU A 97 -3.92 9.91 -14.47
C LEU A 97 -2.89 8.94 -13.89
N ILE A 98 -3.34 8.01 -13.04
CA ILE A 98 -2.49 6.94 -12.48
C ILE A 98 -2.74 5.63 -13.22
N ALA A 99 -1.65 5.02 -13.71
CA ALA A 99 -1.62 3.64 -14.16
C ALA A 99 -0.98 2.76 -13.07
N LYS A 100 -1.62 1.65 -12.69
CA LYS A 100 -1.08 0.71 -11.69
C LYS A 100 -1.53 -0.73 -11.94
N PRO A 101 -0.72 -1.76 -11.65
CA PRO A 101 -1.16 -3.15 -11.79
C PRO A 101 -2.41 -3.44 -10.94
N ASP A 102 -3.34 -4.25 -11.45
CA ASP A 102 -4.54 -4.63 -10.69
C ASP A 102 -4.20 -5.50 -9.47
N ILE A 103 -3.37 -6.51 -9.69
CA ILE A 103 -2.68 -7.24 -8.63
C ILE A 103 -1.27 -6.66 -8.60
N GLY A 104 -0.84 -6.07 -7.49
CA GLY A 104 0.37 -5.26 -7.41
C GLY A 104 1.20 -5.57 -6.16
N LEU A 105 2.49 -5.26 -6.20
CA LEU A 105 3.41 -5.41 -5.07
C LEU A 105 4.18 -4.10 -4.86
N ARG A 106 4.14 -3.54 -3.65
CA ARG A 106 5.03 -2.45 -3.18
C ARG A 106 5.20 -1.32 -4.22
N GLY A 107 4.10 -0.85 -4.82
CA GLY A 107 4.12 0.27 -5.77
C GLY A 107 4.89 0.03 -7.07
N SER A 108 5.35 -1.20 -7.36
CA SER A 108 5.96 -1.57 -8.63
C SER A 108 4.93 -1.42 -9.76
N GLY A 109 5.37 -0.86 -10.89
CA GLY A 109 4.50 -0.59 -12.03
C GLY A 109 3.51 0.55 -11.84
N VAL A 110 3.56 1.32 -10.74
CA VAL A 110 2.73 2.53 -10.57
C VAL A 110 3.39 3.70 -11.29
N LYS A 111 2.66 4.34 -12.21
CA LYS A 111 3.14 5.50 -12.97
C LYS A 111 2.05 6.57 -13.09
N LYS A 112 2.48 7.82 -12.96
CA LYS A 112 1.67 8.99 -13.31
C LYS A 112 1.85 9.24 -14.81
N ILE A 113 0.75 9.23 -15.55
CA ILE A 113 0.70 9.34 -17.00
C ILE A 113 0.12 10.71 -17.33
N HIS A 114 0.83 11.52 -18.11
CA HIS A 114 0.42 12.88 -18.48
C HIS A 114 -0.18 12.96 -19.88
N THR A 115 0.10 11.97 -20.73
CA THR A 115 -0.28 11.99 -22.14
C THR A 115 -0.67 10.61 -22.65
N VAL A 116 -1.39 10.56 -23.77
CA VAL A 116 -1.71 9.30 -24.47
C VAL A 116 -0.42 8.59 -24.93
N SER A 117 0.62 9.34 -25.32
CA SER A 117 1.90 8.76 -25.70
C SER A 117 2.62 8.10 -24.53
N GLU A 118 2.54 8.66 -23.32
CA GLU A 118 3.03 8.01 -22.11
C GLU A 118 2.23 6.75 -21.77
N LEU A 119 0.90 6.78 -21.96
CA LEU A 119 0.05 5.61 -21.76
C LEU A 119 0.43 4.48 -22.71
N GLN A 120 0.68 4.77 -23.98
CA GLN A 120 1.12 3.79 -24.95
C GLN A 120 2.43 3.12 -24.53
N ARG A 121 3.44 3.91 -24.11
CA ARG A 121 4.72 3.36 -23.62
C ARG A 121 4.56 2.48 -22.38
N TYR A 122 3.62 2.83 -21.48
CA TYR A 122 3.28 1.99 -20.34
C TYR A 122 2.71 0.64 -20.80
N MET A 123 1.77 0.67 -21.74
CA MET A 123 1.12 -0.54 -22.27
C MET A 123 2.09 -1.48 -23.00
N GLU A 124 3.08 -0.95 -23.71
CA GLU A 124 4.10 -1.74 -24.41
C GLU A 124 4.92 -2.62 -23.45
N LYS A 125 5.06 -2.18 -22.19
CA LYS A 125 5.74 -2.94 -21.11
C LYS A 125 4.78 -3.77 -20.26
N ALA A 126 3.52 -3.34 -20.12
CA ALA A 126 2.56 -3.96 -19.23
C ALA A 126 2.04 -5.31 -19.79
N ASN A 127 2.63 -6.42 -19.34
CA ASN A 127 2.20 -7.78 -19.67
C ASN A 127 1.16 -8.36 -18.68
N PHE A 128 0.45 -7.48 -17.97
CA PHE A 128 -0.53 -7.76 -16.92
C PHE A 128 -1.74 -6.82 -17.02
N ASP A 129 -2.81 -7.18 -16.32
CA ASP A 129 -3.99 -6.32 -16.21
C ASP A 129 -3.67 -5.14 -15.27
N PHE A 130 -4.10 -3.94 -15.64
CA PHE A 130 -3.79 -2.72 -14.90
C PHE A 130 -5.01 -1.82 -14.77
N LEU A 131 -4.94 -0.88 -13.84
CA LEU A 131 -5.96 0.11 -13.58
C LEU A 131 -5.53 1.45 -14.15
N LEU A 132 -6.47 2.17 -14.77
CA LEU A 132 -6.36 3.60 -15.00
C LEU A 132 -7.29 4.32 -14.02
N GLN A 133 -6.74 5.31 -13.33
CA GLN A 133 -7.39 5.93 -12.18
C GLN A 133 -7.19 7.45 -12.19
N ASP A 134 -8.22 8.21 -11.78
CA ASP A 134 -8.08 9.65 -11.56
C ASP A 134 -6.94 9.95 -10.57
N LEU A 135 -6.22 11.04 -10.82
CA LEU A 135 -5.29 11.57 -9.83
C LEU A 135 -6.08 12.15 -8.64
N ILE A 136 -5.79 11.66 -7.45
CA ILE A 136 -6.39 12.16 -6.21
C ILE A 136 -5.84 13.57 -5.94
N PRO A 137 -6.69 14.60 -5.71
CA PRO A 137 -6.26 16.01 -5.65
C PRO A 137 -5.74 16.44 -4.27
N TYR A 138 -5.33 15.49 -3.42
CA TYR A 138 -4.85 15.76 -2.07
C TYR A 138 -3.34 15.53 -1.97
N LYS A 139 -2.69 16.19 -1.00
CA LYS A 139 -1.23 16.10 -0.82
C LYS A 139 -0.82 15.20 0.33
N ASN A 140 -1.66 15.10 1.36
CA ASN A 140 -1.34 14.33 2.55
C ASN A 140 -1.74 12.87 2.34
N GLU A 141 -0.92 11.94 2.81
CA GLU A 141 -1.20 10.50 2.76
C GLU A 141 -1.00 9.87 4.13
N VAL A 142 -1.95 9.03 4.53
CA VAL A 142 -1.96 8.32 5.80
C VAL A 142 -2.36 6.86 5.61
N GLY A 143 -1.67 5.96 6.29
CA GLY A 143 -2.09 4.57 6.44
C GLY A 143 -2.84 4.40 7.76
N ILE A 144 -4.06 3.88 7.74
CA ILE A 144 -4.90 3.64 8.94
C ILE A 144 -5.16 2.13 9.05
N PHE A 145 -4.63 1.50 10.09
CA PHE A 145 -4.86 0.08 10.35
C PHE A 145 -6.13 -0.11 11.18
N TYR A 146 -7.07 -0.90 10.67
CA TYR A 146 -8.37 -1.15 11.28
C TYR A 146 -8.56 -2.62 11.64
N VAL A 147 -9.16 -2.84 12.81
CA VAL A 147 -9.51 -4.17 13.31
C VAL A 147 -10.90 -4.15 13.93
N ARG A 148 -11.75 -5.11 13.55
CA ARG A 148 -13.06 -5.37 14.17
C ARG A 148 -13.30 -6.87 14.24
N HIS A 149 -13.61 -7.42 15.41
CA HIS A 149 -14.03 -8.80 15.48
C HIS A 149 -15.46 -8.97 14.94
N PRO A 150 -15.81 -10.14 14.36
CA PRO A 150 -17.14 -10.35 13.77
C PRO A 150 -18.33 -10.16 14.71
N ASN A 151 -18.12 -10.32 16.02
CA ASN A 151 -19.12 -10.14 17.07
C ASN A 151 -19.15 -8.71 17.63
N GLU A 152 -18.29 -7.81 17.16
CA GLU A 152 -18.23 -6.43 17.61
C GLU A 152 -19.00 -5.50 16.67
N LYS A 153 -19.76 -4.57 17.26
CA LYS A 153 -20.44 -3.53 16.49
C LYS A 153 -19.46 -2.53 15.90
N GLU A 154 -18.43 -2.20 16.66
CA GLU A 154 -17.42 -1.20 16.33
C GLU A 154 -16.02 -1.80 16.39
N GLY A 155 -15.21 -1.47 15.39
CA GLY A 155 -13.79 -1.74 15.38
C GLY A 155 -12.98 -0.65 16.05
N ARG A 156 -11.67 -0.82 15.99
CA ARG A 156 -10.67 0.11 16.49
C ARG A 156 -9.62 0.38 15.43
N ILE A 157 -9.04 1.57 15.48
CA ILE A 157 -7.81 1.87 14.76
C ILE A 157 -6.65 1.40 15.64
N THR A 158 -5.78 0.56 15.10
CA THR A 158 -4.67 -0.05 15.86
C THR A 158 -3.32 0.61 15.59
N GLY A 159 -3.25 1.46 14.57
CA GLY A 159 -2.08 2.25 14.23
C GLY A 159 -2.37 3.21 13.08
N ILE A 160 -1.66 4.33 13.08
CA ILE A 160 -1.67 5.31 12.00
C ILE A 160 -0.24 5.55 11.55
N VAL A 161 0.02 5.50 10.25
CA VAL A 161 1.31 5.87 9.66
C VAL A 161 1.15 7.14 8.81
N SER A 162 1.90 8.19 9.12
CA SER A 162 2.08 9.32 8.20
C SER A 162 3.33 9.11 7.35
N LYS A 163 3.36 9.70 6.17
CA LYS A 163 4.39 9.45 5.17
C LYS A 163 5.08 10.76 4.78
N GLU A 164 6.39 10.83 4.96
CA GLU A 164 7.21 11.91 4.40
C GLU A 164 7.83 11.42 3.09
N PHE A 165 7.53 12.10 1.99
CA PHE A 165 8.02 11.73 0.66
C PHE A 165 9.50 12.11 0.48
N LEU A 166 10.15 11.44 -0.46
CA LEU A 166 11.51 11.79 -0.89
C LEU A 166 11.48 13.11 -1.65
N THR A 167 11.80 14.19 -0.95
CA THR A 167 11.72 15.54 -1.48
C THR A 167 13.04 16.26 -1.26
N VAL A 168 13.57 16.87 -2.32
CA VAL A 168 14.72 17.78 -2.25
C VAL A 168 14.24 19.21 -2.46
N VAL A 169 14.93 20.15 -1.80
CA VAL A 169 14.68 21.59 -1.92
C VAL A 169 15.91 22.22 -2.56
N GLY A 170 15.71 22.98 -3.64
CA GLY A 170 16.77 23.68 -4.32
C GLY A 170 17.41 24.74 -3.43
N ASP A 171 18.74 24.83 -3.52
CA ASP A 171 19.57 25.88 -2.90
C ASP A 171 20.14 26.84 -3.96
N GLY A 172 19.62 26.77 -5.20
CA GLY A 172 20.07 27.60 -6.33
C GLY A 172 21.44 27.25 -6.91
N ALA A 173 22.15 26.27 -6.35
CA ALA A 173 23.54 25.96 -6.72
C ALA A 173 23.82 24.46 -6.91
N SER A 174 23.23 23.60 -6.09
CA SER A 174 23.44 22.15 -6.11
C SER A 174 22.54 21.47 -7.15
N THR A 175 23.05 20.43 -7.80
CA THR A 175 22.21 19.54 -8.61
C THR A 175 21.29 18.70 -7.73
N ILE A 176 20.21 18.16 -8.30
CA ILE A 176 19.32 17.22 -7.61
C ILE A 176 20.11 16.04 -7.02
N GLU A 177 21.08 15.48 -7.76
CA GLU A 177 21.94 14.39 -7.28
C GLU A 177 22.74 14.79 -6.02
N VAL A 178 23.35 15.98 -6.01
CA VAL A 178 24.07 16.48 -4.83
C VAL A 178 23.13 16.65 -3.63
N LEU A 179 21.89 17.13 -3.86
CA LEU A 179 20.89 17.24 -2.81
C LEU A 179 20.45 15.88 -2.26
N ILE A 180 20.34 14.84 -3.10
CA ILE A 180 20.06 13.46 -2.69
C ILE A 180 21.16 12.94 -1.75
N HIS A 181 22.43 13.21 -2.05
CA HIS A 181 23.56 12.77 -1.23
C HIS A 181 23.60 13.38 0.18
N LYS A 182 22.89 14.49 0.44
CA LYS A 182 22.83 15.11 1.77
C LYS A 182 22.08 14.25 2.80
N THR A 183 21.21 13.34 2.36
CA THR A 183 20.37 12.52 3.24
C THR A 183 20.61 11.03 2.99
N PRO A 184 21.11 10.24 3.97
CA PRO A 184 21.39 8.82 3.79
C PRO A 184 20.22 8.02 3.22
N ARG A 185 18.99 8.25 3.71
CA ARG A 185 17.77 7.61 3.23
C ARG A 185 17.52 7.85 1.74
N PHE A 186 17.82 9.05 1.24
CA PHE A 186 17.62 9.40 -0.16
C PHE A 186 18.74 8.80 -1.00
N GLN A 187 19.97 8.84 -0.51
CA GLN A 187 21.13 8.21 -1.14
C GLN A 187 20.95 6.69 -1.32
N LEU A 188 20.23 6.01 -0.41
CA LEU A 188 19.88 4.59 -0.57
C LEU A 188 18.98 4.31 -1.79
N GLN A 189 18.35 5.31 -2.38
CA GLN A 189 17.48 5.20 -3.56
C GLN A 189 18.16 5.70 -4.84
N LEU A 190 19.43 6.14 -4.78
CA LEU A 190 20.08 6.85 -5.88
C LEU A 190 20.10 6.03 -7.18
N ASP A 191 20.48 4.76 -7.13
CA ASP A 191 20.54 3.90 -8.32
C ASP A 191 19.18 3.82 -9.04
N ALA A 192 18.10 3.60 -8.29
CA ALA A 192 16.74 3.57 -8.84
C ALA A 192 16.27 4.93 -9.38
N LEU A 193 16.69 6.02 -8.73
CA LEU A 193 16.40 7.38 -9.19
C LEU A 193 17.18 7.73 -10.46
N GLN A 194 18.42 7.26 -10.60
CA GLN A 194 19.23 7.42 -11.81
C GLN A 194 18.61 6.67 -12.98
N GLU A 195 18.11 5.46 -12.78
CA GLU A 195 17.36 4.71 -13.79
C GLU A 195 16.06 5.42 -14.21
N GLU A 196 15.34 6.05 -13.26
CA GLU A 196 14.06 6.70 -13.52
C GLU A 196 14.21 8.09 -14.17
N TYR A 197 15.18 8.89 -13.74
CA TYR A 197 15.29 10.31 -14.12
C TYR A 197 16.49 10.62 -15.03
N GLY A 198 17.52 9.77 -15.07
CA GLY A 198 18.72 9.98 -15.88
C GLY A 198 19.32 11.38 -15.70
N ASP A 199 19.56 12.05 -16.83
CA ASP A 199 20.20 13.38 -16.87
C ASP A 199 19.42 14.48 -16.14
N LEU A 200 18.12 14.28 -15.85
CA LEU A 200 17.35 15.23 -15.07
C LEU A 200 17.95 15.45 -13.67
N LEU A 201 18.66 14.45 -13.11
CA LEU A 201 19.31 14.58 -11.80
C LEU A 201 20.46 15.60 -11.78
N ASN A 202 20.98 15.99 -12.95
CA ASN A 202 21.98 17.05 -13.10
C ASN A 202 21.36 18.46 -13.09
N LYS A 203 20.02 18.59 -13.11
CA LYS A 203 19.34 19.89 -13.02
C LYS A 203 19.65 20.57 -11.68
N ILE A 204 19.94 21.87 -11.72
CA ILE A 204 19.97 22.73 -10.53
C ILE A 204 18.55 23.28 -10.33
N LEU A 205 18.00 23.06 -9.14
CA LEU A 205 16.69 23.60 -8.74
C LEU A 205 16.87 25.05 -8.26
N ALA A 206 15.89 25.91 -8.55
CA ALA A 206 15.90 27.27 -8.03
C ALA A 206 15.83 27.26 -6.49
N ASP A 207 16.31 28.33 -5.86
CA ASP A 207 16.26 28.44 -4.40
C ASP A 207 14.80 28.32 -3.90
N GLY A 208 14.55 27.37 -3.01
CA GLY A 208 13.22 27.04 -2.51
C GLY A 208 12.33 26.18 -3.43
N GLU A 209 12.78 25.84 -4.65
CA GLU A 209 12.03 24.93 -5.53
C GLU A 209 12.01 23.51 -4.94
N VAL A 210 10.81 22.96 -4.77
CA VAL A 210 10.59 21.65 -4.16
C VAL A 210 10.41 20.60 -5.25
N PHE A 211 11.25 19.56 -5.24
CA PHE A 211 11.15 18.44 -6.17
C PHE A 211 10.90 17.13 -5.42
N ASN A 212 9.72 16.54 -5.63
CA ASN A 212 9.37 15.23 -5.09
C ASN A 212 9.87 14.12 -6.03
N LEU A 213 10.91 13.43 -5.60
CA LEU A 213 11.58 12.36 -6.35
C LEU A 213 10.71 11.11 -6.48
N VAL A 214 9.85 10.84 -5.50
CA VAL A 214 8.97 9.65 -5.49
C VAL A 214 7.59 10.07 -5.00
N PRO A 215 6.63 10.35 -5.90
CA PRO A 215 5.32 10.89 -5.54
C PRO A 215 4.35 9.83 -4.99
N PHE A 216 4.87 8.80 -4.30
CA PHE A 216 4.11 7.70 -3.73
C PHE A 216 4.65 7.36 -2.33
N GLY A 217 3.75 7.21 -1.36
CA GLY A 217 4.08 6.92 0.02
C GLY A 217 4.50 5.47 0.28
N ASN A 218 5.68 5.09 -0.21
CA ASN A 218 6.19 3.73 -0.10
C ASN A 218 7.58 3.67 0.56
N HIS A 219 7.65 2.98 1.70
CA HIS A 219 8.88 2.80 2.47
C HIS A 219 10.01 2.16 1.68
N ALA A 220 9.70 1.15 0.85
CA ALA A 220 10.68 0.47 0.02
C ALA A 220 11.29 1.38 -1.06
N ARG A 221 10.60 2.47 -1.43
CA ARG A 221 11.07 3.51 -2.37
C ARG A 221 11.56 4.76 -1.65
N GLY A 222 11.88 4.63 -0.36
CA GLY A 222 12.52 5.67 0.44
C GLY A 222 11.59 6.50 1.30
N ALA A 223 10.27 6.49 1.10
CA ALA A 223 9.37 7.32 1.93
C ALA A 223 9.58 7.02 3.41
N LYS A 224 9.70 8.05 4.24
CA LYS A 224 9.86 7.85 5.68
C LYS A 224 8.49 7.66 6.30
N PHE A 225 8.33 6.55 7.01
CA PHE A 225 7.11 6.25 7.73
C PHE A 225 7.26 6.76 9.16
N LEU A 226 6.22 7.40 9.67
CA LEU A 226 6.17 7.95 11.02
C LEU A 226 4.93 7.44 11.73
N ASP A 227 5.08 7.09 13.00
CA ASP A 227 3.98 6.61 13.82
C ASP A 227 3.12 7.78 14.30
N GLY A 228 1.98 7.92 13.63
CA GLY A 228 0.91 8.87 13.89
C GLY A 228 -0.18 8.31 14.79
N SER A 229 0.02 7.22 15.53
CA SER A 229 -1.02 6.61 16.38
C SER A 229 -1.58 7.56 17.45
N HIS A 230 -0.86 8.62 17.79
CA HIS A 230 -1.35 9.71 18.65
C HIS A 230 -2.46 10.56 18.01
N TRP A 231 -2.69 10.44 16.70
CA TRP A 231 -3.79 11.09 15.98
C TRP A 231 -5.10 10.29 16.07
N ILE A 232 -5.11 9.11 16.68
CA ILE A 232 -6.33 8.32 16.82
C ILE A 232 -7.29 9.05 17.75
N THR A 233 -8.42 9.51 17.20
CA THR A 233 -9.50 10.13 17.97
C THR A 233 -10.77 9.26 17.90
N PRO A 234 -11.72 9.45 18.84
CA PRO A 234 -13.03 8.82 18.75
C PRO A 234 -13.76 9.15 17.44
N LYS A 235 -13.60 10.38 16.96
CA LYS A 235 -14.25 10.88 15.74
C LYS A 235 -13.69 10.20 14.49
N LEU A 236 -12.36 10.11 14.37
CA LEU A 236 -11.74 9.33 13.28
C LEU A 236 -12.18 7.87 13.32
N THR A 237 -12.17 7.26 14.50
CA THR A 237 -12.56 5.86 14.68
C THR A 237 -14.00 5.63 14.25
N GLN A 238 -14.92 6.53 14.59
CA GLN A 238 -16.31 6.50 14.15
C GLN A 238 -16.44 6.60 12.62
N THR A 239 -15.73 7.53 12.00
CA THR A 239 -15.73 7.70 10.54
C THR A 239 -15.22 6.44 9.81
N ILE A 240 -14.09 5.88 10.25
CA ILE A 240 -13.57 4.63 9.68
C ILE A 240 -14.54 3.47 9.92
N ASN A 241 -15.17 3.38 11.10
CA ASN A 241 -16.20 2.38 11.38
C ASN A 241 -17.40 2.49 10.40
N GLN A 242 -17.87 3.71 10.11
CA GLN A 242 -18.96 3.93 9.16
C GLN A 242 -18.59 3.51 7.74
N ILE A 243 -17.34 3.72 7.31
CA ILE A 243 -16.84 3.25 6.02
C ILE A 243 -16.78 1.72 6.01
N CYS A 244 -16.15 1.10 7.02
CA CYS A 244 -16.02 -0.36 7.14
C CYS A 244 -17.37 -1.07 7.24
N ALA A 245 -18.39 -0.45 7.84
CA ALA A 245 -19.74 -1.00 7.91
C ALA A 245 -20.40 -1.14 6.52
N GLN A 246 -19.96 -0.36 5.53
CA GLN A 246 -20.45 -0.42 4.16
C GLN A 246 -19.66 -1.39 3.27
N ILE A 247 -18.53 -1.94 3.77
CA ILE A 247 -17.71 -2.92 3.06
C ILE A 247 -18.08 -4.32 3.57
N PRO A 248 -18.70 -5.18 2.74
CA PRO A 248 -19.20 -6.48 3.19
C PRO A 248 -18.08 -7.35 3.79
N GLU A 249 -18.29 -7.83 5.02
CA GLU A 249 -17.39 -8.77 5.71
C GLU A 249 -15.90 -8.32 5.74
N PHE A 250 -15.66 -7.01 5.87
CA PHE A 250 -14.33 -6.47 6.14
C PHE A 250 -14.10 -6.29 7.65
N TYR A 251 -12.96 -6.82 8.13
CA TYR A 251 -12.66 -6.92 9.56
C TYR A 251 -11.21 -6.60 9.91
N PHE A 252 -10.26 -6.82 9.00
CA PHE A 252 -8.83 -6.68 9.27
C PHE A 252 -8.11 -6.13 8.05
N GLY A 253 -7.45 -4.98 8.19
CA GLY A 253 -6.67 -4.44 7.08
C GLY A 253 -6.23 -3.00 7.28
N ARG A 254 -5.54 -2.47 6.28
CA ARG A 254 -5.03 -1.09 6.26
C ARG A 254 -5.63 -0.31 5.11
N PHE A 255 -6.17 0.87 5.41
CA PHE A 255 -6.49 1.88 4.41
C PHE A 255 -5.25 2.73 4.14
N ASP A 256 -4.91 2.96 2.88
CA ASP A 256 -4.06 4.06 2.47
C ASP A 256 -4.97 5.16 1.93
N ILE A 257 -4.97 6.33 2.58
CA ILE A 257 -5.88 7.44 2.32
C ILE A 257 -5.08 8.68 1.98
N MET A 258 -5.50 9.35 0.92
CA MET A 258 -5.06 10.72 0.62
C MET A 258 -6.16 11.69 1.03
N TYR A 259 -5.79 12.77 1.72
CA TYR A 259 -6.74 13.67 2.39
C TYR A 259 -6.24 15.12 2.39
N ASP A 260 -7.18 16.06 2.47
CA ASP A 260 -6.86 17.49 2.55
C ASP A 260 -6.33 17.89 3.93
N SER A 261 -7.17 17.77 4.95
CA SER A 261 -6.83 18.06 6.36
C SER A 261 -7.29 16.93 7.27
N PHE A 262 -6.63 16.79 8.41
CA PHE A 262 -6.99 15.73 9.36
C PHE A 262 -8.38 15.95 9.93
N GLU A 263 -8.76 17.20 10.17
CA GLU A 263 -10.08 17.60 10.65
C GLU A 263 -11.19 17.25 9.66
N ALA A 264 -10.92 17.37 8.34
CA ALA A 264 -11.85 16.95 7.29
C ALA A 264 -11.96 15.42 7.22
N LEU A 265 -10.82 14.72 7.28
CA LEU A 265 -10.79 13.25 7.34
C LEU A 265 -11.59 12.72 8.53
N GLU A 266 -11.48 13.34 9.71
CA GLU A 266 -12.30 12.98 10.87
C GLU A 266 -13.80 13.16 10.63
N ARG A 267 -14.22 14.14 9.82
CA ARG A 267 -15.63 14.33 9.43
C ARG A 267 -16.08 13.40 8.30
N GLY A 268 -15.16 12.64 7.71
CA GLY A 268 -15.45 11.83 6.54
C GLY A 268 -15.57 12.66 5.26
N GLU A 269 -14.88 13.80 5.20
CA GLU A 269 -14.88 14.78 4.12
C GLU A 269 -13.49 14.89 3.49
N ASP A 270 -13.43 15.33 2.24
CA ASP A 270 -12.20 15.72 1.53
C ASP A 270 -11.04 14.70 1.61
N PHE A 271 -11.38 13.42 1.39
CA PHE A 271 -10.42 12.34 1.28
C PHE A 271 -10.81 11.33 0.21
N GLN A 272 -9.83 10.56 -0.25
CA GLN A 272 -10.04 9.39 -1.10
C GLN A 272 -9.13 8.24 -0.68
N ILE A 273 -9.67 7.03 -0.70
CA ILE A 273 -8.99 5.76 -0.44
C ILE A 273 -8.14 5.43 -1.68
N VAL A 274 -6.83 5.47 -1.49
CA VAL A 274 -5.82 5.04 -2.46
C VAL A 274 -5.81 3.52 -2.56
N GLU A 275 -5.88 2.83 -1.44
CA GLU A 275 -5.87 1.37 -1.37
C GLU A 275 -6.55 0.90 -0.08
N LEU A 276 -7.21 -0.25 -0.16
CA LEU A 276 -7.64 -1.02 1.00
C LEU A 276 -6.96 -2.37 0.93
N ASN A 277 -6.04 -2.62 1.84
CA ASN A 277 -5.27 -3.85 1.92
C ASN A 277 -5.94 -4.78 2.95
N GLY A 278 -6.09 -6.07 2.61
CA GLY A 278 -6.65 -7.07 3.54
C GLY A 278 -5.59 -7.71 4.43
N ALA A 279 -5.61 -9.04 4.51
CA ALA A 279 -4.77 -9.85 5.39
C ALA A 279 -3.25 -9.72 5.16
N ALA A 280 -2.80 -9.27 3.98
CA ALA A 280 -1.40 -8.94 3.72
C ALA A 280 -0.95 -7.62 4.38
N SER A 281 -1.87 -6.89 5.02
CA SER A 281 -1.55 -5.60 5.64
C SER A 281 -0.56 -5.75 6.78
N GLU A 282 0.47 -4.91 6.73
CA GLU A 282 1.43 -4.73 7.82
C GLU A 282 1.11 -3.43 8.59
N PRO A 283 1.22 -3.42 9.94
CA PRO A 283 1.15 -2.22 10.76
C PRO A 283 2.38 -1.34 10.51
N THR A 284 2.39 -0.62 9.39
CA THR A 284 3.57 0.07 8.87
C THR A 284 4.07 1.24 9.73
N HIS A 285 3.32 1.66 10.75
CA HIS A 285 3.80 2.62 11.76
C HIS A 285 4.97 2.05 12.57
N ILE A 286 5.17 0.72 12.58
CA ILE A 286 6.35 0.11 13.20
C ILE A 286 7.65 0.65 12.64
N TYR A 287 7.68 1.05 11.36
CA TYR A 287 8.88 1.53 10.68
C TYR A 287 9.27 2.98 11.02
N ASP A 288 8.59 3.63 11.98
CA ASP A 288 9.09 4.90 12.51
C ASP A 288 10.50 4.70 13.08
N PRO A 289 11.52 5.48 12.65
CA PRO A 289 12.88 5.36 13.15
C PRO A 289 13.02 5.50 14.68
N LYS A 290 12.03 6.09 15.36
CA LYS A 290 12.01 6.18 16.82
C LYS A 290 11.77 4.83 17.51
N HIS A 291 11.19 3.86 16.80
CA HIS A 291 10.80 2.58 17.37
C HIS A 291 11.96 1.58 17.36
N SER A 292 11.96 0.70 18.36
CA SER A 292 12.87 -0.45 18.40
C SER A 292 12.29 -1.66 17.67
N ILE A 293 13.15 -2.62 17.30
CA ILE A 293 12.70 -3.90 16.74
C ILE A 293 11.75 -4.66 17.70
N TRP A 294 11.90 -4.49 19.02
CA TRP A 294 11.01 -5.08 20.02
C TRP A 294 9.60 -4.52 19.96
N PHE A 295 9.48 -3.20 19.73
CA PHE A 295 8.18 -2.57 19.47
C PHE A 295 7.56 -3.17 18.20
N ALA A 296 8.33 -3.26 17.12
CA ALA A 296 7.88 -3.81 15.86
C ALA A 296 7.39 -5.26 15.99
N TRP A 297 8.14 -6.13 16.66
CA TRP A 297 7.72 -7.52 16.91
C TRP A 297 6.48 -7.63 17.77
N LYS A 298 6.34 -6.79 18.81
CA LYS A 298 5.12 -6.75 19.62
C LYS A 298 3.90 -6.38 18.78
N GLU A 299 4.05 -5.38 17.91
CA GLU A 299 2.98 -4.93 17.02
C GLU A 299 2.64 -5.97 15.95
N LEU A 300 3.63 -6.57 15.31
CA LEU A 300 3.43 -7.66 14.36
C LEU A 300 2.72 -8.85 15.01
N ALA A 301 3.19 -9.29 16.18
CA ALA A 301 2.55 -10.38 16.92
C ALA A 301 1.09 -10.04 17.27
N ARG A 302 0.82 -8.82 17.74
CA ARG A 302 -0.53 -8.33 18.05
C ARG A 302 -1.46 -8.40 16.83
N HIS A 303 -1.00 -7.95 15.66
CA HIS A 303 -1.82 -7.95 14.44
C HIS A 303 -2.04 -9.37 13.87
N ILE A 304 -1.03 -10.24 13.92
CA ILE A 304 -1.21 -11.66 13.56
C ILE A 304 -2.20 -12.36 14.48
N THR A 305 -2.18 -12.05 15.78
CA THR A 305 -3.18 -12.54 16.75
C THR A 305 -4.59 -12.11 16.38
N TYR A 306 -4.81 -10.81 16.08
CA TYR A 306 -6.14 -10.34 15.63
C TYR A 306 -6.60 -11.06 14.38
N MET A 307 -5.73 -11.17 13.37
CA MET A 307 -6.07 -11.86 12.13
C MET A 307 -6.48 -13.32 12.39
N TYR A 308 -5.75 -14.03 13.25
CA TYR A 308 -6.09 -15.39 13.66
C TYR A 308 -7.46 -15.45 14.36
N GLU A 309 -7.68 -14.60 15.37
CA GLU A 309 -8.92 -14.60 16.16
C GLU A 309 -10.15 -14.25 15.32
N ILE A 310 -10.02 -13.25 14.44
CA ILE A 310 -11.06 -12.87 13.47
C ILE A 310 -11.33 -14.03 12.51
N SER A 311 -10.27 -14.65 11.97
CA SER A 311 -10.40 -15.80 11.06
C SER A 311 -11.12 -16.97 11.72
N VAL A 312 -10.78 -17.30 12.97
CA VAL A 312 -11.46 -18.35 13.76
C VAL A 312 -12.92 -17.99 14.02
N ALA A 313 -13.22 -16.74 14.36
CA ALA A 313 -14.59 -16.28 14.56
C ALA A 313 -15.43 -16.38 13.28
N ASN A 314 -14.87 -15.96 12.14
CA ASN A 314 -15.51 -16.09 10.83
C ASN A 314 -15.66 -17.56 10.40
N HIS A 315 -14.69 -18.41 10.74
CA HIS A 315 -14.79 -19.83 10.47
C HIS A 315 -15.95 -20.48 11.24
N LYS A 316 -16.12 -20.13 12.51
CA LYS A 316 -17.27 -20.56 13.32
C LYS A 316 -18.61 -20.03 12.77
N ARG A 317 -18.61 -18.87 12.09
CA ARG A 317 -19.77 -18.32 11.38
C ARG A 317 -20.07 -19.02 10.04
N GLY A 318 -19.23 -19.96 9.61
CA GLY A 318 -19.44 -20.76 8.39
C GLY A 318 -18.53 -20.41 7.21
N PHE A 319 -17.59 -19.46 7.35
CA PHE A 319 -16.64 -19.15 6.29
C PHE A 319 -15.47 -20.15 6.29
N PRO A 320 -15.29 -21.00 5.27
CA PRO A 320 -14.27 -22.03 5.31
C PRO A 320 -12.86 -21.43 5.20
N TYR A 321 -11.88 -22.09 5.83
CA TYR A 321 -10.49 -21.85 5.48
C TYR A 321 -10.20 -22.35 4.07
N LEU A 322 -9.21 -21.74 3.42
CA LEU A 322 -8.76 -22.19 2.11
C LEU A 322 -8.14 -23.58 2.24
N ASP A 323 -8.59 -24.51 1.40
CA ASP A 323 -7.99 -25.85 1.31
C ASP A 323 -6.51 -25.75 0.95
N TYR A 324 -5.70 -26.69 1.44
CA TYR A 324 -4.25 -26.65 1.24
C TYR A 324 -3.85 -26.67 -0.25
N LYS A 325 -4.48 -27.53 -1.06
CA LYS A 325 -4.14 -27.62 -2.49
C LYS A 325 -4.54 -26.35 -3.23
N ALA A 326 -5.73 -25.83 -2.94
CA ALA A 326 -6.21 -24.58 -3.50
C ALA A 326 -5.32 -23.39 -3.09
N GLY A 327 -4.96 -23.30 -1.81
CA GLY A 327 -4.09 -22.24 -1.29
C GLY A 327 -2.68 -22.28 -1.89
N MET A 328 -2.08 -23.46 -2.04
CA MET A 328 -0.80 -23.59 -2.72
C MET A 328 -0.87 -23.24 -4.21
N HIS A 329 -2.01 -23.50 -4.86
CA HIS A 329 -2.23 -23.08 -6.24
C HIS A 329 -2.30 -21.54 -6.35
N GLU A 330 -3.13 -20.89 -5.52
CA GLU A 330 -3.25 -19.43 -5.45
C GLU A 330 -1.90 -18.77 -5.11
N TYR A 331 -1.11 -19.37 -4.21
CA TYR A 331 0.22 -18.88 -3.89
C TYR A 331 1.18 -18.93 -5.09
N ARG A 332 1.19 -20.02 -5.86
CA ARG A 332 2.01 -20.12 -7.08
C ARG A 332 1.58 -19.10 -8.13
N LEU A 333 0.27 -18.90 -8.32
CA LEU A 333 -0.25 -17.86 -9.21
C LEU A 333 0.21 -16.47 -8.77
N HIS A 334 0.17 -16.21 -7.46
CA HIS A 334 0.64 -14.95 -6.90
C HIS A 334 2.12 -14.71 -7.19
N GLN A 335 2.98 -15.72 -7.04
CA GLN A 335 4.40 -15.60 -7.37
C GLN A 335 4.64 -15.33 -8.86
N VAL A 336 3.92 -16.04 -9.75
CA VAL A 336 3.99 -15.78 -11.19
C VAL A 336 3.57 -14.35 -11.51
N GLN A 337 2.52 -13.85 -10.87
CA GLN A 337 2.04 -12.48 -11.07
C GLN A 337 3.02 -11.43 -10.55
N ASN A 338 3.59 -11.63 -9.35
CA ASN A 338 4.61 -10.73 -8.80
C ASN A 338 5.84 -10.64 -9.69
N ASN A 339 6.31 -11.78 -10.23
CA ASN A 339 7.46 -11.79 -11.13
C ASN A 339 7.21 -10.97 -12.41
N LYS A 340 6.00 -10.97 -12.95
CA LYS A 340 5.66 -10.13 -14.11
C LYS A 340 5.79 -8.64 -13.80
N ILE A 341 5.37 -8.23 -12.61
CA ILE A 341 5.33 -6.82 -12.19
C ILE A 341 6.71 -6.32 -11.77
N LEU A 342 7.53 -7.19 -11.18
CA LEU A 342 8.92 -6.86 -10.82
C LEU A 342 9.82 -6.72 -12.05
N ASN A 343 9.44 -7.32 -13.19
CA ASN A 343 10.13 -7.22 -14.46
C ASN A 343 9.54 -6.14 -15.40
N PHE A 344 8.66 -5.28 -14.89
CA PHE A 344 8.10 -4.12 -15.60
C PHE A 344 9.07 -2.94 -15.59
#